data_AF-A0A4Y9RUM0-F1
#
_entry.id   AF-A0A4Y9RUM0-F1
#
_cell.length_a   1.000
_cell.length_b   1.000
_cell.length_c   1.000
_cell.angle_alpha   90.00
_cell.angle_beta   90.00
_cell.angle_gamma   90.00
#
_symmetry.space_group_name_H-M   'P 1'
#
loop_
_entity.id
_entity.type
_entity.pdbx_description
1 polymer ?
#
loop_
_entity_poly.entity_id
_entity_poly.type
_entity_poly.pdbx_seq_one_letter_code
_entity_poly.pdbx_strand_id
1 'polypeptide(L)'
;MIVRTSLSVLMLAAALASPAQAQTTPPTASDPYRDQRALLDPADPAARDALLKARGEAYHRASDDQQTEGELRTTRALNDEIAAQNALADKADEAARLDYDAALARHQIEVSQGEEQARAATESARASQAQYDSDYAAWQEQVRLCRSGFREACTARPAWVRPAQ
;
A
#
# COMPACT_ATOMS: atom_id res chain seq x y z
N MET A 1 -21.15 -25.87 -2.05
CA MET A 1 -22.45 -25.97 -2.76
C MET A 1 -22.90 -24.58 -3.17
N ILE A 2 -23.06 -24.39 -4.47
CA ILE A 2 -23.80 -23.28 -5.08
C ILE A 2 -25.27 -23.42 -4.66
N VAL A 3 -25.99 -22.32 -4.39
CA VAL A 3 -27.26 -21.94 -5.04
C VAL A 3 -27.73 -20.58 -4.51
N ARG A 4 -27.92 -19.67 -5.46
CA ARG A 4 -28.66 -18.39 -5.41
C ARG A 4 -30.15 -18.66 -5.62
N THR A 5 -31.04 -17.81 -5.05
CA THR A 5 -32.31 -17.29 -5.65
C THR A 5 -33.15 -16.64 -4.53
N SER A 6 -33.32 -15.32 -4.47
CA SER A 6 -34.28 -14.46 -5.21
C SER A 6 -35.74 -14.65 -4.78
N LEU A 7 -36.37 -13.60 -4.25
CA LEU A 7 -37.83 -13.40 -4.31
C LEU A 7 -38.19 -11.91 -4.28
N SER A 8 -38.82 -11.51 -5.38
CA SER A 8 -39.31 -10.19 -5.76
C SER A 8 -40.64 -9.88 -5.06
N VAL A 9 -40.89 -8.60 -4.72
CA VAL A 9 -42.24 -8.11 -4.39
C VAL A 9 -42.50 -6.78 -5.11
N LEU A 10 -43.42 -6.89 -6.07
CA LEU A 10 -44.43 -5.95 -6.60
C LEU A 10 -44.12 -4.45 -6.80
N MET A 11 -44.13 -4.08 -8.09
CA MET A 11 -44.53 -2.78 -8.64
C MET A 11 -46.04 -2.80 -9.00
N LEU A 12 -46.77 -1.72 -8.69
CA LEU A 12 -47.79 -1.02 -9.53
C LEU A 12 -48.45 0.08 -8.66
N ALA A 13 -48.16 1.37 -8.85
CA ALA A 13 -48.65 2.31 -9.86
C ALA A 13 -49.91 3.09 -9.42
N ALA A 14 -49.75 4.41 -9.23
CA ALA A 14 -50.79 5.42 -9.48
C ALA A 14 -50.10 6.76 -9.78
N ALA A 15 -50.28 7.22 -11.02
CA ALA A 15 -49.78 8.48 -11.54
C ALA A 15 -50.82 9.59 -11.36
N LEU A 16 -50.39 10.81 -11.02
CA LEU A 16 -51.10 12.06 -11.32
C LEU A 16 -50.08 13.23 -11.48
N ALA A 17 -49.98 13.71 -12.72
CA ALA A 17 -49.65 15.04 -13.24
C ALA A 17 -48.73 16.05 -12.48
N SER A 18 -47.69 16.52 -13.19
CA SER A 18 -46.75 17.65 -12.97
C SER A 18 -47.42 19.05 -13.02
N PRO A 19 -46.71 20.22 -12.91
CA PRO A 19 -45.31 20.51 -12.59
C PRO A 19 -45.08 21.66 -11.56
N ALA A 20 -43.93 21.72 -10.89
CA ALA A 20 -43.39 22.98 -10.37
C ALA A 20 -41.87 22.89 -10.38
N GLN A 21 -41.23 23.85 -11.05
CA GLN A 21 -39.80 23.91 -11.22
C GLN A 21 -39.11 23.96 -9.85
N ALA A 22 -38.40 22.89 -9.50
CA ALA A 22 -37.44 22.92 -8.41
C ALA A 22 -36.34 23.91 -8.82
N GLN A 23 -36.32 25.07 -8.17
CA GLN A 23 -35.19 25.97 -8.17
C GLN A 23 -33.99 25.20 -7.59
N THR A 24 -33.11 24.74 -8.47
CA THR A 24 -31.78 24.23 -8.09
C THR A 24 -30.88 25.42 -7.75
N THR A 25 -31.20 26.14 -6.68
CA THR A 25 -30.13 26.77 -5.91
C THR A 25 -29.45 25.64 -5.13
N PRO A 26 -28.19 25.28 -5.44
CA PRO A 26 -27.47 24.37 -4.58
C PRO A 26 -27.49 24.96 -3.16
N PRO A 27 -27.73 24.17 -2.10
CA PRO A 27 -27.46 24.65 -0.77
C PRO A 27 -25.99 25.04 -0.76
N THR A 28 -25.72 26.33 -0.60
CA THR A 28 -24.39 26.83 -0.27
C THR A 28 -24.08 26.20 1.08
N ALA A 29 -23.46 25.02 1.07
CA ALA A 29 -22.77 24.54 2.24
C ALA A 29 -21.82 25.67 2.60
N SER A 30 -22.09 26.33 3.73
CA SER A 30 -21.13 27.19 4.38
C SER A 30 -19.95 26.28 4.68
N ASP A 31 -18.98 26.26 3.76
CA ASP A 31 -17.71 25.62 3.99
C ASP A 31 -17.15 26.25 5.28
N PRO A 32 -17.04 25.50 6.39
CA PRO A 32 -16.57 26.03 7.66
C PRO A 32 -15.12 26.51 7.57
N TYR A 33 -14.44 26.26 6.44
CA TYR A 33 -13.09 26.72 6.11
C TYR A 33 -13.05 27.88 5.11
N ARG A 34 -14.18 28.34 4.56
CA ARG A 34 -14.23 29.49 3.62
C ARG A 34 -13.93 30.82 4.30
N ASP A 35 -14.13 30.87 5.62
CA ASP A 35 -13.75 31.99 6.49
C ASP A 35 -12.34 31.80 7.09
N GLN A 36 -11.42 31.14 6.37
CA GLN A 36 -9.99 31.29 6.60
C GLN A 36 -9.55 32.71 6.18
N ARG A 37 -9.99 33.72 6.94
CA ARG A 37 -9.26 34.98 7.04
C ARG A 37 -7.80 34.64 7.27
N ALA A 38 -6.89 35.36 6.62
CA ALA A 38 -5.44 35.15 6.71
C ALA A 38 -5.07 34.70 8.13
N LEU A 39 -4.51 33.49 8.25
CA LEU A 39 -4.07 32.93 9.52
C LEU A 39 -3.24 34.02 10.20
N LEU A 40 -3.82 34.61 11.24
CA LEU A 40 -3.17 35.63 12.02
C LEU A 40 -1.80 35.09 12.47
N ASP A 41 -0.77 35.94 12.46
CA ASP A 41 0.58 35.54 12.84
C ASP A 41 0.54 34.82 14.21
N PRO A 42 0.91 33.53 14.29
CA PRO A 42 0.91 32.78 15.55
C PRO A 42 1.82 33.39 16.62
N ALA A 43 2.80 34.20 16.20
CA ALA A 43 3.70 34.92 17.07
C ALA A 43 3.09 36.22 17.64
N ASP A 44 2.05 36.78 17.01
CA ASP A 44 1.33 37.93 17.56
C ASP A 44 0.41 37.46 18.72
N PRO A 45 0.65 37.94 19.96
CA PRO A 45 -0.15 37.52 21.11
C PRO A 45 -1.63 37.89 20.99
N ALA A 46 -1.96 39.03 20.38
CA ALA A 46 -3.34 39.51 20.27
C ALA A 46 -4.14 38.70 19.25
N ALA A 47 -3.51 38.43 18.11
CA ALA A 47 -3.95 37.48 17.10
C ALA A 47 -4.26 36.10 17.68
N ARG A 48 -3.33 35.52 18.45
CA ARG A 48 -3.46 34.20 19.05
C ARG A 48 -4.59 34.15 20.07
N ASP A 49 -4.69 35.16 20.93
CA ASP A 49 -5.75 35.29 21.93
C ASP A 49 -7.14 35.38 21.29
N ALA A 50 -7.29 36.18 20.24
CA ALA A 50 -8.52 36.28 19.47
C ALA A 50 -8.92 34.94 18.83
N LEU A 51 -7.94 34.19 18.32
CA LEU A 51 -8.15 32.88 17.71
C LEU A 51 -8.59 31.82 18.74
N LEU A 52 -8.00 31.85 19.94
CA LEU A 52 -8.37 30.96 21.04
C LEU A 52 -9.77 31.28 21.61
N LYS A 53 -10.11 32.57 21.73
CA LYS A 53 -11.47 33.02 22.09
C LYS A 53 -12.52 32.60 21.06
N ALA A 54 -12.18 32.69 19.77
CA ALA A 54 -13.07 32.27 18.69
C ALA A 54 -13.27 30.74 18.62
N ARG A 55 -12.35 29.95 19.20
CA ARG A 55 -12.36 28.48 19.14
C ARG A 55 -13.25 27.79 20.18
N GLY A 56 -13.73 28.46 21.24
CA GLY A 56 -14.54 27.77 22.25
C GLY A 56 -15.14 28.65 23.35
N GLU A 57 -16.31 28.22 23.82
CA GLU A 57 -17.25 28.95 24.68
C GLU A 57 -16.82 29.09 26.16
N ALA A 58 -15.70 28.48 26.57
CA ALA A 58 -15.17 28.52 27.94
C ALA A 58 -13.70 28.99 27.99
N TYR A 59 -13.31 29.89 27.07
CA TYR A 59 -11.96 30.45 27.08
C TYR A 59 -11.73 31.30 28.34
N HIS A 60 -10.98 30.75 29.28
CA HIS A 60 -10.45 31.48 30.42
C HIS A 60 -8.92 31.42 30.41
N ARG A 61 -8.31 32.58 30.24
CA ARG A 61 -6.88 32.81 30.45
C ARG A 61 -6.73 33.64 31.72
N ALA A 62 -5.92 33.14 32.65
CA ALA A 62 -5.42 33.97 33.76
C ALA A 62 -4.56 35.08 33.16
N SER A 63 -4.78 36.32 33.60
CA SER A 63 -3.96 37.44 33.14
C SER A 63 -2.54 37.31 33.69
N ASP A 64 -1.55 37.89 33.02
CA ASP A 64 -0.14 37.66 33.36
C ASP A 64 0.20 38.20 34.77
N ASP A 65 -0.55 39.18 35.29
CA ASP A 65 -0.48 39.69 36.67
C ASP A 65 -1.05 38.73 37.72
N GLN A 66 -1.85 37.75 37.32
CA GLN A 66 -2.34 36.67 38.19
C GLN A 66 -1.35 35.50 38.29
N GLN A 67 -0.29 35.49 37.47
CA GLN A 67 0.74 34.45 37.53
C GLN A 67 1.75 34.72 38.62
N THR A 68 1.98 33.72 39.46
CA THR A 68 3.02 33.76 40.49
C THR A 68 4.37 33.38 39.90
N GLU A 69 5.46 33.87 40.52
CA GLU A 69 6.82 33.45 40.16
C GLU A 69 7.04 31.94 40.27
N GLY A 70 6.30 31.26 41.16
CA GLY A 70 6.31 29.81 41.28
C GLY A 70 5.76 29.13 40.03
N GLU A 71 4.60 29.58 39.54
CA GLU A 71 3.98 29.05 38.32
C GLU A 71 4.85 29.28 37.10
N LEU A 72 5.44 30.47 36.94
CA LEU A 72 6.35 30.77 35.83
C LEU A 72 7.59 29.86 35.82
N ARG A 73 8.17 29.55 36.99
CA ARG A 73 9.27 28.59 37.10
C ARG A 73 8.82 27.18 36.69
N THR A 74 7.66 26.73 37.17
CA THR A 74 7.11 25.42 36.83
C THR A 74 6.81 25.31 35.33
N THR A 75 6.19 26.32 34.73
CA THR A 75 5.91 26.33 33.28
C THR A 75 7.18 26.30 32.45
N ARG A 76 8.22 27.05 32.83
CA ARG A 76 9.54 26.97 32.17
C ARG A 76 10.11 25.57 32.25
N ALA A 77 10.14 24.97 33.44
CA ALA A 77 10.64 23.61 33.63
C ALA A 77 9.87 22.56 32.80
N LEU A 78 8.54 22.67 32.73
CA LEU A 78 7.71 21.78 31.90
C LEU A 78 7.96 21.98 30.40
N ASN A 79 8.12 23.23 29.95
CA ASN A 79 8.43 23.50 28.55
C ASN A 79 9.82 22.98 28.16
N ASP A 80 10.80 23.09 29.05
CA ASP A 80 12.14 22.53 28.85
C ASP A 80 12.08 21.00 28.78
N GLU A 81 11.27 20.36 29.64
CA GLU A 81 11.03 18.92 29.59
C GLU A 81 10.37 18.49 28.28
N ILE A 82 9.31 19.18 27.84
CA ILE A 82 8.63 18.92 26.56
C ILE A 82 9.61 19.08 25.40
N ALA A 83 10.43 20.13 25.41
CA ALA A 83 11.44 20.35 24.37
C ALA A 83 12.47 19.20 24.33
N ALA A 84 12.92 18.72 25.49
CA ALA A 84 13.83 17.59 25.59
C ALA A 84 13.19 16.29 25.07
N GLN A 85 11.92 16.04 25.42
CA GLN A 85 11.18 14.86 24.94
C GLN A 85 10.96 14.90 23.43
N ASN A 86 10.60 16.06 22.88
CA ASN A 86 10.44 16.23 21.42
C ASN A 86 11.77 15.98 20.69
N ALA A 87 12.89 16.51 21.22
CA ALA A 87 14.20 16.26 20.62
C ALA A 87 14.63 14.78 20.66
N LEU A 88 14.17 14.02 21.66
CA LEU A 88 14.37 12.57 21.71
C LEU A 88 13.47 11.84 20.71
N ALA A 89 12.20 12.27 20.59
CA ALA A 89 11.26 11.72 19.63
C ALA A 89 11.73 11.94 18.19
N ASP A 90 12.22 13.15 17.85
CA ASP A 90 12.74 13.47 16.51
C ASP A 90 13.88 12.53 16.11
N LYS A 91 14.79 12.23 17.05
CA LYS A 91 15.90 11.28 16.81
C LYS A 91 15.41 9.84 16.63
N ALA A 92 14.41 9.44 17.42
CA ALA A 92 13.83 8.11 17.30
C ALA A 92 13.09 7.94 15.96
N ASP A 93 12.37 8.97 15.51
CA ASP A 93 11.69 9.00 14.22
C ASP A 93 12.69 8.96 13.05
N GLU A 94 13.80 9.71 13.14
CA GLU A 94 14.86 9.65 12.14
C GLU A 94 15.47 8.24 12.05
N ALA A 95 15.80 7.63 13.19
CA ALA A 95 16.33 6.27 13.23
C ALA A 95 15.33 5.25 12.65
N ALA A 96 14.05 5.35 13.01
CA ALA A 96 13.00 4.49 12.49
C ALA A 96 12.83 4.62 10.96
N ARG A 97 12.97 5.83 10.41
CA ARG A 97 12.93 6.06 8.96
C ARG A 97 14.11 5.40 8.26
N LEU A 98 15.32 5.54 8.79
CA LEU A 98 16.51 4.88 8.23
C LEU A 98 16.40 3.36 8.27
N ASP A 99 15.89 2.80 9.37
CA ASP A 99 15.66 1.36 9.50
C ASP A 99 14.61 0.86 8.50
N TYR A 100 13.53 1.61 8.32
CA TYR A 100 12.51 1.33 7.32
C TYR A 100 13.06 1.36 5.90
N ASP A 101 13.81 2.41 5.53
CA ASP A 101 14.40 2.55 4.21
C ASP A 101 15.40 1.43 3.92
N ALA A 102 16.20 1.04 4.91
CA ALA A 102 17.12 -0.09 4.80
C ALA A 102 16.36 -1.43 4.63
N ALA A 103 15.25 -1.62 5.34
CA ALA A 103 14.40 -2.80 5.18
C ALA A 103 13.74 -2.85 3.80
N LEU A 104 13.26 -1.71 3.30
CA LEU A 104 12.66 -1.59 1.98
C LEU A 104 13.68 -1.92 0.88
N ALA A 105 14.91 -1.42 0.99
CA ALA A 105 15.99 -1.72 0.05
C ALA A 105 16.32 -3.23 0.03
N ARG A 106 16.44 -3.87 1.19
CA ARG A 106 16.66 -5.33 1.28
C ARG A 106 15.54 -6.11 0.61
N HIS A 107 14.29 -5.75 0.90
CA HIS A 107 13.12 -6.40 0.32
C HIS A 107 13.07 -6.26 -1.22
N GLN A 108 13.41 -5.08 -1.76
CA GLN A 108 13.46 -4.88 -3.21
C GLN A 108 14.51 -5.78 -3.88
N ILE A 109 15.68 -5.94 -3.25
CA ILE A 109 16.72 -6.86 -3.72
C ILE A 109 16.21 -8.30 -3.70
N GLU A 110 15.63 -8.74 -2.58
CA GLU A 110 15.08 -10.11 -2.45
C GLU A 110 14.02 -10.41 -3.49
N VAL A 111 13.09 -9.49 -3.74
CA VAL A 111 12.07 -9.64 -4.79
C VAL A 111 12.72 -9.76 -6.16
N SER A 112 13.65 -8.85 -6.52
CA SER A 112 14.30 -8.89 -7.83
C SER A 112 15.07 -10.19 -8.07
N GLN A 113 15.79 -10.68 -7.05
CA GLN A 113 16.51 -11.95 -7.11
C GLN A 113 15.56 -13.14 -7.22
N GLY A 114 14.45 -13.12 -6.46
CA GLY A 114 13.42 -14.16 -6.54
C GLY A 114 12.78 -14.24 -7.91
N GLU A 115 12.48 -13.08 -8.52
CA GLU A 115 11.93 -13.02 -9.88
C GLU A 115 12.92 -13.53 -10.94
N GLU A 116 14.20 -13.15 -10.84
CA GLU A 116 15.24 -13.65 -11.75
C GLU A 116 15.42 -15.15 -11.63
N GLN A 117 15.47 -15.69 -10.40
CA GLN A 117 15.55 -17.12 -10.16
C GLN A 117 14.33 -17.87 -10.70
N ALA A 118 13.12 -17.32 -10.52
CA ALA A 118 11.90 -17.91 -11.06
C ALA A 118 11.89 -17.92 -12.60
N ARG A 119 12.36 -16.84 -13.24
CA ARG A 119 12.54 -16.78 -14.71
C ARG A 119 13.53 -17.83 -15.18
N ALA A 120 14.72 -17.88 -14.57
CA ALA A 120 15.75 -18.86 -14.93
C ALA A 120 15.29 -20.30 -14.71
N ALA A 121 14.58 -20.59 -13.61
CA ALA A 121 14.01 -21.90 -13.35
C ALA A 121 12.96 -22.30 -14.39
N THR A 122 12.11 -21.35 -14.80
CA THR A 122 11.10 -21.58 -15.84
C THR A 122 11.76 -21.88 -17.19
N GLU A 123 12.78 -21.12 -17.57
CA GLU A 123 13.55 -21.34 -18.80
C GLU A 123 14.28 -22.69 -18.78
N SER A 124 14.93 -23.03 -17.66
CA SER A 124 15.59 -24.32 -17.48
C SER A 124 14.61 -25.49 -17.54
N ALA A 125 13.41 -25.34 -16.96
CA ALA A 125 12.35 -26.35 -17.03
C ALA A 125 11.85 -26.54 -18.47
N ARG A 126 11.63 -25.44 -19.21
CA ARG A 126 11.25 -25.50 -20.64
C ARG A 126 12.33 -26.16 -21.49
N ALA A 127 13.60 -25.82 -21.26
CA ALA A 127 14.71 -26.43 -21.98
C ALA A 127 14.81 -27.94 -21.69
N SER A 128 14.67 -28.33 -20.42
CA SER A 128 14.65 -29.75 -20.02
C SER A 128 13.50 -30.51 -20.64
N GLN A 129 12.31 -29.91 -20.69
CA GLN A 129 11.13 -30.50 -21.33
C GLN A 129 11.35 -30.67 -22.83
N ALA A 130 11.84 -29.64 -23.52
CA ALA A 130 12.10 -29.70 -24.95
C ALA A 130 13.15 -30.79 -25.29
N GLN A 131 14.18 -30.92 -24.46
CA GLN A 131 15.17 -31.98 -24.59
C GLN A 131 14.53 -33.36 -24.43
N TYR A 132 13.73 -33.55 -23.37
CA TYR A 132 13.01 -34.79 -23.13
C TYR A 132 12.09 -35.15 -24.31
N ASP A 133 11.31 -34.21 -24.84
CA ASP A 133 10.39 -34.44 -25.94
C ASP A 133 11.13 -34.88 -27.22
N SER A 134 12.26 -34.22 -27.51
CA SER A 134 13.14 -34.58 -28.63
C SER A 134 13.72 -35.99 -28.47
N ASP A 135 14.25 -36.30 -27.28
CA ASP A 135 14.84 -37.59 -26.97
C ASP A 135 13.81 -38.72 -27.01
N TYR A 136 12.60 -38.44 -26.52
CA TYR A 136 11.48 -39.36 -26.57
C TYR A 136 11.02 -39.64 -28.00
N ALA A 137 10.95 -38.62 -28.86
CA ALA A 137 10.65 -38.80 -30.28
C ALA A 137 11.72 -39.66 -30.99
N ALA A 138 13.00 -39.40 -30.72
CA ALA A 138 14.09 -40.20 -31.26
C ALA A 138 14.03 -41.67 -30.79
N TRP A 139 13.70 -41.89 -29.52
CA TRP A 139 13.47 -43.24 -28.97
C TRP A 139 12.32 -43.95 -29.68
N GLN A 140 11.17 -43.28 -29.84
CA GLN A 140 10.00 -43.87 -30.49
C GLN A 140 10.34 -44.35 -31.91
N GLU A 141 11.09 -43.56 -32.66
CA GLU A 141 11.53 -43.92 -34.01
C GLU A 141 12.52 -45.09 -34.00
N GLN A 142 13.49 -45.10 -33.07
CA GLN A 142 14.40 -46.23 -32.89
C GLN A 142 13.63 -47.53 -32.58
N VAL A 143 12.65 -47.48 -31.68
CA VAL A 143 11.79 -48.62 -31.35
C VAL A 143 10.98 -49.07 -32.57
N ARG A 144 10.44 -48.14 -33.35
CA ARG A 144 9.72 -48.44 -34.60
C ARG A 144 10.61 -49.19 -35.59
N LEU A 145 11.83 -48.72 -35.83
CA LEU A 145 12.80 -49.37 -36.72
C LEU A 145 13.19 -50.77 -36.22
N CYS A 146 13.47 -50.90 -34.92
CA CYS A 146 13.76 -52.19 -34.32
C CYS A 146 12.61 -53.18 -34.51
N ARG A 147 11.36 -52.77 -34.26
CA ARG A 147 10.15 -53.58 -34.48
C ARG A 147 9.91 -53.95 -35.93
N SER A 148 10.37 -53.13 -36.88
CA SER A 148 10.30 -53.42 -38.32
C SER A 148 11.32 -54.48 -38.80
N GLY A 149 12.22 -54.94 -37.91
CA GLY A 149 13.21 -55.99 -38.21
C GLY A 149 14.64 -55.47 -38.44
N PHE A 150 14.86 -54.15 -38.36
CA PHE A 150 16.20 -53.57 -38.47
C PHE A 150 16.96 -53.74 -37.15
N ARG A 151 17.74 -54.84 -37.07
CA ARG A 151 18.42 -55.28 -35.83
C ARG A 151 19.41 -54.27 -35.27
N GLU A 152 20.06 -53.47 -36.12
CA GLU A 152 21.01 -52.45 -35.69
C GLU A 152 20.34 -51.38 -34.82
N ALA A 153 19.10 -50.97 -35.11
CA ALA A 153 18.35 -50.02 -34.27
C ALA A 153 17.99 -50.60 -32.89
N CYS A 154 17.90 -51.92 -32.72
CA CYS A 154 17.59 -52.54 -31.43
C CYS A 154 18.74 -52.46 -30.41
N THR A 155 19.99 -52.33 -30.91
CA THR A 155 21.20 -52.27 -30.08
C THR A 155 21.91 -50.93 -30.16
N ALA A 156 21.40 -50.03 -31.01
CA ALA A 156 21.91 -48.67 -31.15
C ALA A 156 21.80 -47.92 -29.81
N ARG A 157 22.89 -47.29 -29.41
CA ARG A 157 22.92 -46.48 -28.19
C ARG A 157 21.91 -45.34 -28.35
N PRO A 158 21.07 -45.07 -27.34
CA PRO A 158 20.09 -44.01 -27.46
C PRO A 158 20.73 -42.62 -27.54
N ALA A 159 20.10 -41.73 -28.31
CA ALA A 159 20.63 -40.39 -28.61
C ALA A 159 20.84 -39.51 -27.37
N TRP A 160 20.05 -39.70 -26.31
CA TRP A 160 20.13 -38.97 -25.04
C TRP A 160 21.24 -39.46 -24.10
N VAL A 161 21.86 -40.60 -24.40
CA VAL A 161 23.03 -41.08 -23.63
C VAL A 161 24.25 -40.34 -24.16
N ARG A 162 24.69 -39.30 -23.45
CA ARG A 162 25.91 -38.56 -23.78
C ARG A 162 27.12 -39.51 -23.76
N PRO A 163 28.08 -39.37 -24.68
CA PRO A 163 29.30 -40.17 -24.62
C PRO A 163 30.03 -39.90 -23.29
N ALA A 164 30.51 -40.97 -22.67
CA ALA A 164 31.46 -40.84 -21.56
C ALA A 164 32.67 -40.04 -22.08
N GLN A 165 32.99 -38.97 -21.36
CA GLN A 165 34.17 -38.15 -21.61
C GLN A 165 35.39 -38.79 -20.96
#